data_AF-A0A497JY85-F1
#
_entry.id   AF-A0A497JY85-F1
#
_cell.length_a   1.000
_cell.length_b   1.000
_cell.length_c   1.000
_cell.angle_alpha   90.00
_cell.angle_beta   90.00
_cell.angle_gamma   90.00
#
_symmetry.space_group_name_H-M   'P 1'
#
loop_
_entity.id
_entity.type
_entity.pdbx_description
1 polymer ?
#
loop_
_entity_poly.entity_id
_entity_poly.type
_entity_poly.pdbx_seq_one_letter_code
_entity_poly.pdbx_strand_id
1 'polypeptide(L)'
;MIWKKPILEERAPDCMVVIGKDASGNIFSDGEHLIITTRTIPRKIIIYNLTDIFSIAEPYIIPEGEAEKPPKMELPNIPCVKLSIIKEDDPMGTPQDVYSDGKHLITVDLERNLILIWNEIPHKNDTLPDIMIGSWKPMNTRNGLFWPRYIWFDEHYLWIGEIKFSSRVLRFSPSAED
;
A
#
# COMPACT_ATOMS: atom_id res chain seq x y z
N MET A 1 -6.19 -21.55 8.18
CA MET A 1 -7.51 -21.49 7.51
C MET A 1 -8.21 -20.22 7.99
N ILE A 2 -8.52 -19.27 7.12
CA ILE A 2 -9.00 -17.92 7.49
C ILE A 2 -10.43 -17.97 8.04
N TRP A 3 -11.31 -18.77 7.43
CA TRP A 3 -12.67 -19.02 7.90
C TRP A 3 -12.98 -20.52 7.91
N LYS A 4 -13.65 -21.00 8.96
CA LYS A 4 -13.96 -22.43 9.14
C LYS A 4 -15.19 -22.92 8.34
N LYS A 5 -16.10 -22.00 7.98
CA LYS A 5 -17.33 -22.28 7.23
C LYS A 5 -17.68 -21.08 6.34
N PRO A 6 -18.41 -21.28 5.22
CA PRO A 6 -18.97 -20.18 4.44
C PRO A 6 -19.93 -19.33 5.27
N ILE A 7 -19.92 -18.02 5.06
CA ILE A 7 -20.89 -17.09 5.61
C ILE A 7 -21.98 -16.91 4.54
N LEU A 8 -23.20 -17.33 4.84
CA LEU A 8 -24.32 -17.32 3.88
C LEU A 8 -25.28 -16.15 4.09
N GLU A 9 -25.09 -15.38 5.16
CA GLU A 9 -25.88 -14.21 5.54
C GLU A 9 -24.98 -12.96 5.57
N GLU A 10 -25.58 -11.78 5.51
CA GLU A 10 -24.83 -10.53 5.68
C GLU A 10 -24.17 -10.50 7.06
N ARG A 11 -22.87 -10.20 7.10
CA ARG A 11 -22.11 -10.09 8.34
C ARG A 11 -21.49 -8.71 8.44
N ALA A 12 -21.86 -7.99 9.49
CA ALA A 12 -21.21 -6.75 9.87
C ALA A 12 -19.74 -6.98 10.27
N PRO A 13 -18.84 -6.01 10.05
CA PRO A 13 -17.50 -6.06 10.60
C PRO A 13 -17.56 -6.10 12.14
N ASP A 14 -16.50 -6.62 12.77
CA ASP A 14 -16.45 -6.70 14.23
C ASP A 14 -15.95 -5.36 14.84
N CYS A 15 -15.10 -4.63 14.12
CA CYS A 15 -14.55 -3.32 14.51
C CYS A 15 -14.48 -2.36 13.32
N MET A 16 -14.48 -1.07 13.63
CA MET A 16 -14.22 0.02 12.69
C MET A 16 -12.96 0.79 13.11
N VAL A 17 -12.11 1.09 12.13
CA VAL A 17 -10.97 2.00 12.31
C VAL A 17 -11.16 3.17 11.36
N VAL A 18 -11.11 4.35 11.94
CA VAL A 18 -11.26 5.61 11.24
C VAL A 18 -9.89 6.18 10.95
N ILE A 19 -9.53 6.32 9.68
CA ILE A 19 -8.26 6.96 9.25
C ILE A 19 -8.50 8.14 8.29
N GLY A 20 -9.77 8.48 8.08
CA GLY A 20 -10.27 9.57 7.24
C GLY A 20 -9.81 9.51 5.78
N LYS A 21 -9.56 10.68 5.17
CA LYS A 21 -9.36 10.81 3.70
C LYS A 21 -8.20 9.99 3.15
N ASP A 22 -7.29 9.58 4.02
CA ASP A 22 -6.11 8.82 3.64
C ASP A 22 -6.41 7.32 3.44
N ALA A 23 -7.58 6.81 3.86
CA ALA A 23 -8.16 5.51 3.43
C ALA A 23 -8.60 5.53 1.94
N SER A 24 -7.69 5.82 1.01
CA SER A 24 -8.11 6.10 -0.38
C SER A 24 -7.47 5.19 -1.44
N GLY A 25 -6.43 4.44 -1.12
CA GLY A 25 -5.78 3.49 -2.02
C GLY A 25 -5.79 2.06 -1.49
N ASN A 26 -4.74 1.30 -1.81
CA ASN A 26 -4.60 -0.08 -1.36
C ASN A 26 -4.13 -0.15 0.09
N ILE A 27 -4.41 -1.27 0.75
CA ILE A 27 -3.94 -1.57 2.10
C ILE A 27 -3.11 -2.85 2.11
N PHE A 28 -2.11 -2.90 2.98
CA PHE A 28 -1.31 -4.08 3.23
C PHE A 28 -1.00 -4.18 4.73
N SER A 29 -0.86 -5.41 5.22
CA SER A 29 -0.36 -5.67 6.56
C SER A 29 0.66 -6.79 6.54
N ASP A 30 1.81 -6.53 7.14
CA ASP A 30 2.88 -7.51 7.37
C ASP A 30 2.75 -8.22 8.74
N GLY A 31 1.71 -7.88 9.52
CA GLY A 31 1.51 -8.40 10.88
C GLY A 31 2.03 -7.49 12.00
N GLU A 32 2.85 -6.47 11.68
CA GLU A 32 3.31 -5.44 12.62
C GLU A 32 2.79 -4.05 12.25
N HIS A 33 2.66 -3.78 10.95
CA HIS A 33 2.25 -2.51 10.38
C HIS A 33 0.92 -2.63 9.63
N LEU A 34 0.19 -1.52 9.58
CA LEU A 34 -0.84 -1.26 8.59
C LEU A 34 -0.31 -0.20 7.62
N ILE A 35 -0.17 -0.58 6.36
CA ILE A 35 0.41 0.24 5.31
C ILE A 35 -0.66 0.59 4.30
N ILE A 36 -0.73 1.87 3.93
CA ILE A 36 -1.82 2.41 3.11
C ILE A 36 -1.24 3.28 2.01
N THR A 37 -1.57 2.99 0.75
CA THR A 37 -1.33 3.92 -0.34
C THR A 37 -2.49 4.91 -0.43
N THR A 38 -2.23 6.17 -0.78
CA THR A 38 -3.29 7.17 -0.91
C THR A 38 -3.50 7.63 -2.35
N ARG A 39 -4.73 8.06 -2.63
CA ARG A 39 -5.12 8.72 -3.88
C ARG A 39 -5.35 10.23 -3.69
N THR A 40 -5.39 10.68 -2.44
CA THR A 40 -5.43 12.10 -2.06
C THR A 40 -4.13 12.80 -2.40
N ILE A 41 -4.18 14.02 -2.92
CA ILE A 41 -2.97 14.82 -3.23
C ILE A 41 -2.57 15.63 -1.98
N PRO A 42 -1.28 15.67 -1.61
CA PRO A 42 -0.18 14.88 -2.16
C PRO A 42 -0.35 13.39 -1.83
N ARG A 43 -0.09 12.54 -2.83
CA ARG A 43 -0.20 11.09 -2.70
C ARG A 43 0.97 10.57 -1.92
N LYS A 44 0.72 9.55 -1.11
CA LYS A 44 1.71 9.04 -0.15
C LYS A 44 1.49 7.58 0.16
N ILE A 45 2.50 6.98 0.78
CA ILE A 45 2.37 5.78 1.59
C ILE A 45 2.31 6.22 3.05
N ILE A 46 1.40 5.64 3.81
CA ILE A 46 1.30 5.83 5.26
C ILE A 46 1.54 4.51 5.94
N ILE A 47 2.39 4.51 6.96
CA ILE A 47 2.76 3.35 7.76
C ILE A 47 2.35 3.63 9.20
N TYR A 48 1.44 2.83 9.73
CA TYR A 48 1.05 2.82 11.13
C TYR A 48 1.56 1.54 11.80
N ASN A 49 1.91 1.60 13.09
CA ASN A 49 2.02 0.37 13.87
C ASN A 49 0.61 -0.17 14.13
N LEU A 50 0.43 -1.48 14.04
CA LEU A 50 -0.86 -2.09 14.33
C LEU A 50 -1.29 -1.90 15.79
N THR A 51 -0.35 -1.81 16.73
CA THR A 51 -0.66 -1.50 18.14
C THR A 51 -1.36 -0.14 18.29
N ASP A 52 -0.92 0.86 17.53
CA ASP A 52 -1.52 2.18 17.52
C ASP A 52 -2.90 2.15 16.85
N ILE A 53 -3.05 1.38 15.76
CA ILE A 53 -4.35 1.14 15.11
C ILE A 53 -5.35 0.47 16.05
N PHE A 54 -4.93 -0.56 16.79
CA PHE A 54 -5.79 -1.27 17.74
C PHE A 54 -6.24 -0.38 18.89
N SER A 55 -5.41 0.60 19.29
CA SER A 55 -5.76 1.54 20.36
C SER A 55 -6.94 2.47 20.02
N ILE A 56 -7.22 2.67 18.72
CA ILE A 56 -8.31 3.51 18.21
C ILE A 56 -9.43 2.70 17.54
N ALA A 57 -9.34 1.37 17.55
CA ALA A 57 -10.35 0.51 16.95
C ALA A 57 -11.58 0.47 17.84
N GLU A 58 -12.72 0.88 17.30
CA GLU A 58 -13.99 0.88 18.02
C GLU A 58 -14.82 -0.35 17.58
N PRO A 59 -15.53 -1.02 18.51
CA PRO A 59 -16.49 -2.05 18.16
C PRO A 59 -17.49 -1.52 17.13
N TYR A 60 -17.74 -2.30 16.07
CA TYR A 60 -18.73 -1.88 15.09
C TYR A 60 -20.13 -2.13 15.64
N ILE A 61 -20.89 -1.05 15.82
CA ILE A 61 -22.27 -1.09 16.30
C ILE A 61 -23.17 -0.87 15.08
N ILE A 62 -24.03 -1.85 14.78
CA ILE A 62 -25.08 -1.70 13.77
C ILE A 62 -26.12 -0.71 14.34
N PRO A 63 -26.35 0.46 13.73
CA PRO A 63 -27.35 1.40 14.23
C PRO A 63 -28.75 0.78 14.11
N GLU A 64 -29.55 0.88 15.17
CA GLU A 64 -30.98 0.52 15.13
C GLU A 64 -31.76 1.63 14.41
N GLY A 65 -32.41 1.32 13.27
CA GLY A 65 -33.25 2.26 12.53
C GLY A 65 -32.76 2.56 11.09
N GLU A 66 -33.24 3.65 10.49
CA GLU A 66 -32.73 4.12 9.19
C GLU A 66 -31.26 4.50 9.32
N ALA A 67 -30.45 4.17 8.30
CA ALA A 67 -29.01 4.44 8.29
C ALA A 67 -28.73 5.94 8.47
N GLU A 68 -28.43 6.36 9.70
CA GLU A 68 -27.91 7.70 9.96
C GLU A 68 -26.59 7.87 9.20
N LYS A 69 -26.36 9.05 8.64
CA LYS A 69 -25.06 9.36 8.06
C LYS A 69 -23.99 9.16 9.14
N PRO A 70 -22.88 8.47 8.85
CA PRO A 70 -21.84 8.26 9.83
C PRO A 70 -21.44 9.61 10.44
N PRO A 71 -21.21 9.67 11.77
CA PRO A 71 -20.84 10.91 12.44
C PRO A 71 -19.63 11.55 11.75
N LYS A 72 -19.54 12.88 11.80
CA LYS A 72 -18.35 13.59 11.34
C LYS A 72 -17.16 13.13 12.19
N MET A 73 -16.40 12.19 11.64
CA MET A 73 -15.26 11.59 12.28
C MET A 73 -14.09 12.57 12.35
N GLU A 74 -13.58 12.79 13.55
CA GLU A 74 -12.27 13.41 13.74
C GLU A 74 -11.19 12.43 13.29
N LEU A 75 -10.16 12.95 12.61
CA LEU A 75 -9.02 12.14 12.20
C LEU A 75 -8.28 11.64 13.44
N PRO A 76 -7.89 10.35 13.50
CA PRO A 76 -7.13 9.86 14.63
C PRO A 76 -5.77 10.57 14.69
N ASN A 77 -5.39 11.03 15.88
CA ASN A 77 -4.07 11.59 16.14
C ASN A 77 -3.11 10.50 16.63
N ILE A 78 -2.88 9.49 15.81
CA ILE A 78 -1.93 8.40 16.10
C ILE A 78 -0.63 8.56 15.30
N PRO A 79 0.52 8.11 15.85
CA PRO A 79 1.80 8.16 15.15
C PRO A 79 1.74 7.42 13.80
N CYS A 80 2.38 8.00 12.79
CA CYS A 80 2.59 7.35 11.50
C CYS A 80 3.79 7.92 10.76
N VAL A 81 4.35 7.12 9.87
CA VAL A 81 5.34 7.55 8.89
C VAL A 81 4.63 7.83 7.56
N LYS A 82 4.98 8.94 6.91
CA LYS A 82 4.41 9.38 5.63
C LYS A 82 5.53 9.50 4.59
N LEU A 83 5.39 8.80 3.48
CA LEU A 83 6.33 8.85 2.35
C LEU A 83 5.61 9.47 1.16
N SER A 84 5.96 10.70 0.82
CA SER A 84 5.28 11.52 -0.19
C SER A 84 6.19 11.96 -1.34
N ILE A 85 7.49 11.72 -1.23
CA ILE A 85 8.49 12.00 -2.25
C ILE A 85 9.27 10.74 -2.62
N ILE A 86 9.84 10.73 -3.83
CA ILE A 86 10.58 9.58 -4.37
C ILE A 86 12.03 9.94 -4.73
N LYS A 87 12.34 11.23 -4.86
CA LYS A 87 13.69 11.76 -5.06
C LYS A 87 13.70 13.27 -4.81
N GLU A 88 14.57 13.78 -3.93
CA GLU A 88 14.69 15.23 -3.67
C GLU A 88 13.30 15.87 -3.44
N ASP A 89 12.87 16.82 -4.29
CA ASP A 89 11.56 17.47 -4.21
C ASP A 89 10.50 16.83 -5.14
N ASP A 90 10.78 15.65 -5.69
CA ASP A 90 9.92 14.98 -6.67
C ASP A 90 8.82 14.14 -5.96
N PRO A 91 7.54 14.55 -6.06
CA PRO A 91 6.46 13.90 -5.32
C PRO A 91 6.13 12.53 -5.90
N MET A 92 5.64 11.65 -5.03
CA MET A 92 5.08 10.37 -5.43
C MET A 92 3.93 10.59 -6.42
N GLY A 93 4.03 9.89 -7.56
CA GLY A 93 3.08 9.94 -8.66
C GLY A 93 1.79 9.25 -8.24
N THR A 94 1.59 7.98 -8.56
CA THR A 94 0.37 7.26 -8.19
C THR A 94 0.73 5.90 -7.58
N PRO A 95 0.88 5.81 -6.23
CA PRO A 95 1.13 4.53 -5.58
C PRO A 95 -0.11 3.63 -5.74
N GLN A 96 0.02 2.51 -6.43
CA GLN A 96 -1.11 1.63 -6.73
C GLN A 96 -1.19 0.40 -5.82
N ASP A 97 -0.04 -0.14 -5.45
CA ASP A 97 0.06 -1.35 -4.66
C ASP A 97 1.28 -1.26 -3.75
N VAL A 98 1.24 -2.00 -2.64
CA VAL A 98 2.25 -1.97 -1.59
C VAL A 98 2.40 -3.36 -0.98
N TYR A 99 3.63 -3.75 -0.71
CA TYR A 99 4.00 -5.03 -0.10
C TYR A 99 5.06 -4.80 0.97
N SER A 100 5.00 -5.59 2.04
CA SER A 100 6.04 -5.68 3.06
C SER A 100 6.19 -7.13 3.51
N ASP A 101 7.42 -7.56 3.77
CA ASP A 101 7.73 -8.83 4.46
C ASP A 101 8.15 -8.61 5.92
N GLY A 102 7.87 -7.41 6.46
CA GLY A 102 8.30 -6.97 7.79
C GLY A 102 9.72 -6.39 7.82
N LYS A 103 10.48 -6.50 6.71
CA LYS A 103 11.81 -5.91 6.57
C LYS A 103 11.88 -4.91 5.43
N HIS A 104 11.40 -5.28 4.26
CA HIS A 104 11.44 -4.46 3.05
C HIS A 104 10.08 -3.81 2.82
N LEU A 105 10.06 -2.61 2.25
CA LEU A 105 8.85 -1.98 1.73
C LEU A 105 8.96 -1.86 0.22
N ILE A 106 7.94 -2.32 -0.50
CA ILE A 106 7.91 -2.26 -1.97
C ILE A 106 6.61 -1.60 -2.40
N THR A 107 6.68 -0.68 -3.35
CA THR A 107 5.48 -0.06 -3.93
C THR A 107 5.62 0.13 -5.43
N VAL A 108 4.48 0.26 -6.09
CA VAL A 108 4.39 0.63 -7.50
C VAL A 108 3.92 2.06 -7.65
N ASP A 109 4.75 2.90 -8.24
CA ASP A 109 4.33 4.20 -8.74
C ASP A 109 3.91 4.09 -10.22
N LEU A 110 2.61 3.94 -10.44
CA LEU A 110 2.03 3.74 -11.77
C LEU A 110 2.28 4.93 -12.71
N GLU A 111 2.18 6.14 -12.18
CA GLU A 111 2.33 7.37 -12.97
C GLU A 111 3.78 7.53 -13.42
N ARG A 112 4.73 7.23 -12.54
CA ARG A 112 6.17 7.27 -12.86
C ARG A 112 6.66 6.03 -13.59
N ASN A 113 5.86 4.96 -13.68
CA ASN A 113 6.28 3.65 -14.20
C ASN A 113 7.52 3.14 -13.46
N LEU A 114 7.49 3.24 -12.13
CA LEU A 114 8.56 2.83 -11.23
C LEU A 114 8.06 1.79 -10.24
N ILE A 115 8.94 0.87 -9.89
CA ILE A 115 8.89 0.12 -8.64
C ILE A 115 9.85 0.80 -7.69
N LEU A 116 9.37 1.19 -6.50
CA LEU A 116 10.20 1.79 -5.45
C LEU A 116 10.38 0.76 -4.35
N ILE A 117 11.61 0.57 -3.90
CA ILE A 117 11.99 -0.42 -2.90
C ILE A 117 12.80 0.28 -1.81
N TRP A 118 12.38 0.07 -0.57
CA TRP A 118 13.18 0.36 0.62
C TRP A 118 13.66 -0.96 1.20
N ASN A 119 14.96 -1.07 1.45
CA ASN A 119 15.57 -2.28 2.01
C ASN A 119 15.24 -2.46 3.50
N GLU A 120 14.78 -1.38 4.14
CA GLU A 120 14.28 -1.34 5.52
C GLU A 120 12.97 -0.56 5.55
N ILE A 121 12.04 -0.94 6.43
CA ILE A 121 10.79 -0.18 6.63
C ILE A 121 11.13 1.24 7.14
N PRO A 122 10.67 2.30 6.45
CA PRO A 122 10.99 3.66 6.87
C PRO A 122 10.45 4.04 8.25
N HIS A 123 11.33 4.60 9.10
CA HIS A 123 10.98 5.12 10.44
C HIS A 123 10.89 6.65 10.51
N LYS A 124 11.14 7.34 9.38
CA LYS A 124 11.07 8.80 9.26
C LYS A 124 10.28 9.17 8.02
N ASN A 125 9.53 10.27 8.11
CA ASN A 125 8.81 10.82 6.98
C ASN A 125 9.77 11.06 5.81
N ASP A 126 9.26 10.79 4.61
CA ASP A 126 9.94 11.11 3.35
C ASP A 126 11.35 10.51 3.23
N THR A 127 11.59 9.37 3.89
CA THR A 127 12.75 8.51 3.61
C THR A 127 12.68 8.07 2.15
N LEU A 128 13.72 8.34 1.38
CA LEU A 128 13.76 8.01 -0.05
C LEU A 128 13.93 6.50 -0.28
N PRO A 129 13.42 5.95 -1.38
CA PRO A 129 13.64 4.54 -1.74
C PRO A 129 15.12 4.28 -2.04
N ASP A 130 15.61 3.11 -1.62
CA ASP A 130 16.98 2.66 -1.89
C ASP A 130 17.17 2.24 -3.35
N ILE A 131 16.13 1.62 -3.93
CA ILE A 131 16.16 1.10 -5.29
C ILE A 131 14.92 1.57 -6.04
N MET A 132 15.13 2.03 -7.28
CA MET A 132 14.06 2.36 -8.22
C MET A 132 14.25 1.56 -9.51
N ILE A 133 13.24 0.76 -9.88
CA ILE A 133 13.23 -0.03 -11.12
C ILE A 133 12.23 0.61 -12.09
N GLY A 134 12.68 1.00 -13.27
CA GLY A 134 11.83 1.54 -14.33
C GLY A 134 12.47 2.70 -15.09
N SER A 135 11.68 3.39 -15.89
CA SER A 135 12.18 4.32 -16.91
C SER A 135 11.58 5.73 -16.86
N TRP A 136 10.84 6.07 -15.80
CA TRP A 136 10.15 7.37 -15.67
C TRP A 136 9.13 7.68 -16.78
N LYS A 137 8.79 6.65 -17.58
CA LYS A 137 7.84 6.68 -18.68
C LYS A 137 7.43 5.25 -19.02
N PRO A 138 6.22 5.04 -19.56
CA PRO A 138 5.79 3.72 -19.98
C PRO A 138 6.60 3.25 -21.19
N MET A 139 7.14 2.04 -21.12
CA MET A 139 7.92 1.40 -22.18
C MET A 139 7.39 -0.01 -22.46
N ASN A 140 6.51 -0.14 -23.47
CA ASN A 140 6.02 -1.44 -23.94
C ASN A 140 7.07 -2.13 -24.84
N THR A 141 8.22 -2.42 -24.24
CA THR A 141 9.35 -3.10 -24.87
C THR A 141 9.70 -4.32 -24.03
N ARG A 142 10.46 -5.27 -24.57
CA ARG A 142 10.83 -6.52 -23.87
C ARG A 142 11.33 -6.30 -22.44
N ASN A 143 12.13 -5.26 -22.21
CA ASN A 143 12.79 -5.01 -20.91
C ASN A 143 12.19 -3.83 -20.14
N GLY A 144 11.36 -3.01 -20.76
CA GLY A 144 10.78 -1.83 -20.12
C GLY A 144 9.55 -2.17 -19.30
N LEU A 145 9.29 -1.37 -18.25
CA LEU A 145 8.01 -1.40 -17.53
C LEU A 145 6.95 -0.60 -18.29
N PHE A 146 5.74 -1.14 -18.37
CA PHE A 146 4.59 -0.52 -19.01
C PHE A 146 3.37 -0.61 -18.11
N TRP A 147 3.08 0.48 -17.41
CA TRP A 147 1.99 0.59 -16.45
C TRP A 147 1.96 -0.57 -15.43
N PRO A 148 3.04 -0.73 -14.65
CA PRO A 148 3.06 -1.69 -13.55
C PRO A 148 1.96 -1.32 -12.55
N ARG A 149 1.31 -2.33 -11.96
CA ARG A 149 0.26 -2.10 -10.95
C ARG A 149 0.36 -3.02 -9.75
N TYR A 150 0.54 -4.31 -9.98
CA TYR A 150 0.50 -5.32 -8.92
C TYR A 150 1.91 -5.73 -8.55
N ILE A 151 2.18 -5.89 -7.26
CA ILE A 151 3.47 -6.38 -6.75
C ILE A 151 3.29 -7.54 -5.80
N TRP A 152 4.26 -8.45 -5.84
CA TRP A 152 4.43 -9.48 -4.84
C TRP A 152 5.91 -9.82 -4.71
N PHE A 153 6.37 -10.05 -3.49
CA PHE A 153 7.69 -10.60 -3.23
C PHE A 153 7.52 -11.92 -2.47
N ASP A 154 8.12 -12.99 -2.97
CA ASP A 154 8.00 -14.34 -2.41
C ASP A 154 9.28 -14.81 -1.70
N GLU A 155 10.08 -13.86 -1.19
CA GLU A 155 11.42 -14.06 -0.61
C GLU A 155 12.52 -14.41 -1.64
N HIS A 156 12.16 -14.88 -2.85
CA HIS A 156 13.11 -15.25 -3.89
C HIS A 156 13.04 -14.34 -5.12
N TYR A 157 11.85 -13.88 -5.47
CA TYR A 157 11.54 -13.17 -6.68
C TYR A 157 10.55 -12.04 -6.44
N LEU A 158 10.82 -10.91 -7.10
CA LEU A 158 9.90 -9.81 -7.20
C LEU A 158 9.04 -9.99 -8.46
N TRP A 159 7.73 -10.10 -8.26
CA TRP A 159 6.73 -10.26 -9.32
C TRP A 159 5.99 -8.96 -9.55
N ILE A 160 5.92 -8.53 -10.82
CA ILE A 160 5.24 -7.31 -11.24
C ILE A 160 4.13 -7.67 -12.22
N GLY A 161 2.88 -7.37 -11.87
CA GLY A 161 1.75 -7.43 -12.79
C GLY A 161 1.53 -6.09 -13.46
N GLU A 162 1.50 -6.08 -14.80
CA GLU A 162 1.22 -4.88 -15.59
C GLU A 162 -0.22 -4.86 -16.09
N ILE A 163 -0.79 -3.67 -16.21
CA ILE A 163 -2.16 -3.48 -16.68
C ILE A 163 -2.20 -2.85 -18.07
N LYS A 164 -3.31 -3.10 -18.77
CA LYS A 164 -3.67 -2.52 -20.08
C LYS A 164 -2.60 -2.69 -21.16
N PHE A 165 -2.94 -3.37 -22.26
CA PHE A 165 -2.08 -3.51 -23.46
C PHE A 165 -0.71 -4.19 -23.26
N SER A 166 -0.23 -4.39 -22.02
CA SER A 166 1.00 -5.12 -21.72
C SER A 166 0.78 -6.64 -21.82
N SER A 167 -0.25 -7.18 -21.16
CA SER A 167 -0.46 -8.63 -21.00
C SER A 167 0.71 -9.37 -20.34
N ARG A 168 1.55 -8.67 -19.55
CA ARG A 168 2.75 -9.25 -18.93
C ARG A 168 2.62 -9.37 -17.41
N VAL A 169 3.20 -10.45 -16.91
CA VAL A 169 3.72 -10.57 -15.54
C VAL A 169 5.22 -10.70 -15.67
N LEU A 170 5.96 -9.82 -15.00
CA LEU A 170 7.41 -9.78 -15.00
C LEU A 170 7.94 -10.33 -13.69
N ARG A 171 9.11 -10.97 -13.74
CA ARG A 171 9.80 -11.50 -12.57
C ARG A 171 11.23 -10.97 -12.55
N PHE A 172 11.60 -10.35 -11.45
CA PHE A 172 12.95 -9.88 -11.18
C PHE A 172 13.59 -10.77 -10.13
N SER A 173 14.86 -11.13 -10.33
CA SER A 173 15.69 -11.71 -9.28
C SER A 173 16.29 -10.55 -8.50
N PRO A 174 15.94 -10.34 -7.21
CA PRO A 174 16.78 -9.56 -6.32
C PRO A 174 18.14 -10.28 -6.31
N SER A 175 19.21 -9.59 -6.66
CA SER A 175 20.52 -10.19 -6.91
C SER A 175 20.89 -11.25 -5.86
N ALA A 176 21.02 -12.51 -6.29
CA ALA A 176 22.22 -13.24 -5.95
C ALA A 176 23.31 -12.62 -6.82
N GLU A 177 24.46 -12.31 -6.24
CA GLU A 177 25.63 -11.70 -6.90
C GLU A 177 25.84 -12.21 -8.34
N ASP A 178 26.30 -11.31 -9.22
CA ASP A 178 27.32 -11.68 -10.21
C ASP A 178 28.69 -11.59 -9.54
#